data_AF-A0A832JUD2-F1
#
_entry.id   AF-A0A832JUD2-F1
#
_cell.length_a   1.000
_cell.length_b   1.000
_cell.length_c   1.000
_cell.angle_alpha   90.00
_cell.angle_beta   90.00
_cell.angle_gamma   90.00
#
_symmetry.space_group_name_H-M   'P 1'
#
loop_
_entity.id
_entity.type
_entity.pdbx_description
1 polymer ?
#
loop_
_entity_poly.entity_id
_entity_poly.type
_entity_poly.pdbx_seq_one_letter_code
_entity_poly.pdbx_strand_id
1 'polypeptide(L)'
;MSRVLVSVILAVLLALSLLYIIPAQAQEVPRGPWVDEIVFDSSRPEIGIERLIAGEIDWWHDTIDDPGTFKRIREAGLPYTVSYGLYYELTFNYRCKMDEKTGEIIEPVFPNPSKLPRPEVEGKILMNPFCSRRIREAMHYIVNREMIATQIFGGLAEPRYTTITPNFPDYGR
;
A
#
# COMPACT_ATOMS: atom_id res chain seq x y z
N MET A 1 -81.00 7.08 3.95
CA MET A 1 -80.08 6.26 4.78
C MET A 1 -80.02 6.90 6.17
N SER A 2 -80.28 6.16 7.26
CA SER A 2 -80.27 6.71 8.62
C SER A 2 -78.89 7.29 8.97
N ARG A 3 -78.83 8.42 9.68
CA ARG A 3 -77.56 9.02 10.17
C ARG A 3 -76.70 8.00 10.94
N VAL A 4 -77.34 7.07 11.65
CA VAL A 4 -76.69 5.98 12.38
C VAL A 4 -76.01 5.00 11.42
N LEU A 5 -76.65 4.65 10.31
CA LEU A 5 -76.11 3.72 9.32
C LEU A 5 -74.88 4.31 8.61
N VAL A 6 -74.88 5.62 8.34
CA VAL A 6 -73.73 6.32 7.77
C VAL A 6 -72.55 6.33 8.74
N SER A 7 -72.79 6.63 10.02
CA SER A 7 -71.74 6.60 11.05
C SER A 7 -71.13 5.22 11.26
N VAL A 8 -71.94 4.16 11.21
CA VAL A 8 -71.44 2.77 11.31
C VAL A 8 -70.59 2.42 10.11
N ILE A 9 -71.02 2.76 8.89
CA ILE A 9 -70.24 2.50 7.67
C ILE A 9 -68.89 3.25 7.72
N LEU A 10 -68.89 4.52 8.15
CA LEU A 10 -67.66 5.31 8.31
C LEU A 10 -66.73 4.73 9.37
N ALA A 11 -67.27 4.29 10.52
CA ALA A 11 -66.47 3.67 11.57
C ALA A 11 -65.85 2.34 11.12
N VAL A 12 -66.61 1.54 10.36
CA VAL A 12 -66.14 0.27 9.79
C VAL A 12 -65.06 0.51 8.73
N LEU A 13 -65.25 1.49 7.83
CA LEU A 13 -64.23 1.87 6.84
C LEU A 13 -62.95 2.39 7.49
N LEU A 14 -63.07 3.19 8.56
CA LEU A 14 -61.93 3.67 9.32
C LEU A 14 -61.20 2.51 10.02
N ALA A 15 -61.93 1.59 10.66
CA ALA A 15 -61.37 0.41 11.28
C ALA A 15 -60.67 -0.52 10.26
N LEU A 16 -61.26 -0.70 9.07
CA LEU A 16 -60.64 -1.45 7.97
C LEU A 16 -59.38 -0.78 7.43
N SER A 17 -59.35 0.56 7.36
CA SER A 17 -58.16 1.31 6.94
C SER A 17 -57.01 1.20 7.95
N LEU A 18 -57.32 1.13 9.26
CA LEU A 18 -56.34 0.90 10.32
C LEU A 18 -55.80 -0.53 10.34
N LEU A 19 -56.54 -1.50 9.82
CA LEU A 19 -56.11 -2.89 9.66
C LEU A 19 -55.29 -3.13 8.38
N TYR A 20 -55.26 -2.17 7.45
CA TYR A 20 -54.50 -2.25 6.21
C TYR A 20 -53.05 -1.76 6.41
N ILE A 21 -52.33 -2.40 7.33
CA ILE A 21 -50.89 -2.23 7.48
C ILE A 21 -50.26 -3.10 6.38
N ILE A 22 -49.91 -2.50 5.24
CA ILE A 22 -49.03 -3.16 4.29
C ILE A 22 -47.71 -3.37 5.04
N PRO A 23 -47.27 -4.61 5.32
CA PRO A 23 -45.94 -4.80 5.84
C PRO A 23 -44.99 -4.22 4.80
N ALA A 24 -44.23 -3.19 5.18
CA ALA A 24 -43.15 -2.71 4.34
C ALA A 24 -42.22 -3.90 4.12
N GLN A 25 -42.24 -4.46 2.91
CA GLN A 25 -41.28 -5.48 2.55
C GLN A 25 -39.92 -4.78 2.53
N ALA A 26 -39.10 -5.07 3.52
CA ALA A 26 -37.71 -4.66 3.50
C ALA A 26 -37.12 -5.17 2.17
N GLN A 27 -36.58 -4.25 1.38
CA GLN A 27 -35.92 -4.58 0.12
C GLN A 27 -34.86 -5.66 0.41
N GLU A 28 -34.83 -6.73 -0.39
CA GLU A 28 -33.80 -7.76 -0.23
C GLU A 28 -32.42 -7.09 -0.23
N VAL A 29 -31.64 -7.35 0.81
CA VAL A 29 -30.29 -6.79 0.93
C VAL A 29 -29.53 -7.15 -0.33
N PRO A 30 -29.03 -6.16 -1.11
CA PRO A 30 -28.36 -6.44 -2.36
C PRO A 30 -27.22 -7.44 -2.16
N ARG A 31 -27.17 -8.49 -2.99
CA ARG A 31 -25.99 -9.35 -3.08
C ARG A 31 -24.92 -8.64 -3.90
N GLY A 32 -24.35 -7.58 -3.32
CA GLY A 32 -23.38 -6.72 -3.97
C GLY A 32 -22.70 -5.79 -2.95
N PRO A 33 -21.74 -4.97 -3.38
CA PRO A 33 -21.21 -3.93 -2.51
C PRO A 33 -22.38 -3.05 -2.03
N TRP A 34 -22.32 -2.63 -0.77
CA TRP A 34 -23.37 -1.80 -0.18
C TRP A 34 -23.42 -0.39 -0.76
N VAL A 35 -22.39 0.01 -1.51
CA VAL A 35 -22.25 1.31 -2.14
C VAL A 35 -22.65 1.26 -3.61
N ASP A 36 -23.30 2.32 -4.09
CA ASP A 36 -23.74 2.45 -5.48
C ASP A 36 -22.58 2.83 -6.43
N GLU A 37 -21.57 3.56 -5.93
CA GLU A 37 -20.43 4.03 -6.71
C GLU A 37 -19.15 4.05 -5.86
N ILE A 38 -18.01 3.75 -6.49
CA ILE A 38 -16.67 3.93 -5.91
C ILE A 38 -15.86 4.75 -6.90
N VAL A 39 -15.39 5.92 -6.47
CA VAL A 39 -14.54 6.80 -7.26
C VAL A 39 -13.10 6.63 -6.81
N PHE A 40 -12.21 6.30 -7.75
CA PHE A 40 -10.77 6.24 -7.49
C PHE A 40 -10.11 7.54 -7.93
N ASP A 41 -9.26 8.07 -7.07
CA ASP A 41 -8.43 9.25 -7.33
C ASP A 41 -6.99 8.97 -6.88
N SER A 42 -6.05 9.77 -7.37
CA SER A 42 -4.63 9.66 -7.06
C SER A 42 -4.07 11.01 -6.64
N SER A 43 -3.39 11.01 -5.50
CA SER A 43 -2.63 12.17 -5.02
C SER A 43 -1.37 11.71 -4.31
N ARG A 44 -0.54 12.67 -3.89
CA ARG A 44 0.53 12.39 -2.93
C ARG A 44 -0.09 12.07 -1.55
N PRO A 45 0.56 11.24 -0.71
CA PRO A 45 0.03 10.85 0.60
C PRO A 45 -0.36 12.02 1.50
N GLU A 46 0.49 13.04 1.60
CA GLU A 46 0.23 14.20 2.46
C GLU A 46 -1.01 15.00 2.03
N ILE A 47 -1.31 15.03 0.73
CA ILE A 47 -2.51 15.69 0.20
C ILE A 47 -3.74 14.82 0.49
N GLY A 48 -3.62 13.52 0.21
CA GLY A 48 -4.71 12.56 0.42
C GLY A 48 -5.14 12.47 1.88
N ILE A 49 -4.19 12.48 2.82
CA ILE A 49 -4.48 12.45 4.25
C ILE A 49 -5.18 13.74 4.71
N GLU A 50 -4.79 14.92 4.25
CA GLU A 50 -5.51 16.14 4.60
C GLU A 50 -6.94 16.14 4.02
N ARG A 51 -7.14 15.62 2.82
CA ARG A 51 -8.48 15.41 2.23
C ARG A 51 -9.33 14.42 3.03
N LEU A 52 -8.71 13.35 3.54
CA LEU A 52 -9.37 12.37 4.41
C LEU A 52 -9.78 13.02 5.74
N ILE A 53 -8.90 13.82 6.35
CA ILE A 53 -9.20 14.58 7.58
C ILE A 53 -10.32 15.60 7.34
N ALA A 54 -10.34 16.23 6.17
CA ALA A 54 -11.38 17.18 5.77
C ALA A 54 -12.72 16.51 5.40
N GLY A 55 -12.76 15.18 5.28
CA GLY A 55 -13.95 14.43 4.85
C GLY A 55 -14.26 14.54 3.37
N GLU A 56 -13.27 14.90 2.54
CA GLU A 56 -13.40 14.94 1.08
C GLU A 56 -13.24 13.56 0.43
N ILE A 57 -12.58 12.63 1.12
CA ILE A 57 -12.46 11.23 0.73
C ILE A 57 -12.76 10.34 1.93
N ASP A 58 -13.32 9.16 1.69
CA ASP A 58 -13.71 8.24 2.76
C ASP A 58 -12.59 7.26 3.13
N TRP A 59 -11.67 6.97 2.22
CA TRP A 59 -10.61 5.97 2.41
C TRP A 59 -9.33 6.32 1.66
N TRP A 60 -8.21 6.29 2.37
CA TRP A 60 -6.86 6.23 1.80
C TRP A 60 -6.31 4.80 1.78
N HIS A 61 -5.89 4.33 0.60
CA HIS A 61 -5.36 2.98 0.39
C HIS A 61 -3.99 3.02 -0.31
N ASP A 62 -3.00 3.61 0.36
CA ASP A 62 -1.59 3.50 -0.03
C ASP A 62 -0.69 3.65 1.20
N THR A 63 0.59 3.35 1.03
CA THR A 63 1.62 3.35 2.07
C THR A 63 1.81 4.75 2.66
N ILE A 64 1.91 4.82 3.98
CA ILE A 64 2.35 6.01 4.72
C ILE A 64 3.68 5.70 5.36
N ASP A 65 4.77 6.11 4.72
CA ASP A 65 6.15 5.90 5.18
C ASP A 65 6.85 7.20 5.62
N ASP A 66 6.20 8.35 5.44
CA ASP A 66 6.64 9.64 5.98
C ASP A 66 6.18 9.81 7.46
N PRO A 67 7.12 10.00 8.41
CA PRO A 67 6.80 10.19 9.82
C PRO A 67 5.92 11.40 10.11
N GLY A 68 6.04 12.47 9.32
CA GLY A 68 5.24 13.69 9.47
C GLY A 68 3.77 13.43 9.16
N THR A 69 3.51 12.76 8.04
CA THR A 69 2.19 12.36 7.58
C THR A 69 1.56 11.37 8.55
N PHE A 70 2.31 10.37 9.04
CA PHE A 70 1.80 9.45 10.05
C PHE A 70 1.46 10.15 11.38
N LYS A 71 2.27 11.12 11.81
CA LYS A 71 1.95 11.96 12.98
C LYS A 71 0.61 12.64 12.80
N ARG A 72 0.33 13.16 11.60
CA ARG A 72 -0.93 13.82 11.27
C ARG A 72 -2.14 12.91 11.41
N ILE A 73 -2.04 11.67 10.92
CA ILE A 73 -3.09 10.63 11.07
C ILE A 73 -3.40 10.40 12.55
N ARG A 74 -2.38 10.27 13.40
CA ARG A 74 -2.54 10.06 14.85
C ARG A 74 -3.17 11.27 15.55
N GLU A 75 -2.72 12.48 15.23
CA GLU A 75 -3.27 13.72 15.81
C GLU A 75 -4.73 13.94 15.44
N ALA A 76 -5.11 13.55 14.22
CA ALA A 76 -6.50 13.59 13.76
C ALA A 76 -7.38 12.47 14.35
N GLY A 77 -6.79 11.49 15.02
CA GLY A 77 -7.52 10.35 15.60
C GLY A 77 -8.12 9.41 14.54
N LEU A 78 -7.57 9.39 13.33
CA LEU A 78 -8.06 8.53 12.26
C LEU A 78 -7.74 7.06 12.55
N PRO A 79 -8.67 6.12 12.26
CA PRO A 79 -8.39 4.70 12.37
C PRO A 79 -7.36 4.29 11.30
N TYR A 80 -6.39 3.46 11.68
CA TYR A 80 -5.38 2.92 10.79
C TYR A 80 -5.01 1.49 11.17
N THR A 81 -4.42 0.77 10.22
CA THR A 81 -3.81 -0.53 10.45
C THR A 81 -2.37 -0.50 9.95
N VAL A 82 -1.48 -1.26 10.58
CA VAL A 82 -0.08 -1.37 10.18
C VAL A 82 0.11 -2.69 9.45
N SER A 83 0.77 -2.65 8.30
CA SER A 83 1.14 -3.84 7.53
C SER A 83 2.54 -3.68 6.97
N TYR A 84 3.34 -4.75 7.05
CA TYR A 84 4.70 -4.83 6.51
C TYR A 84 4.72 -5.63 5.20
N GLY A 85 3.84 -5.26 4.27
CA GLY A 85 3.69 -5.95 2.98
C GLY A 85 4.74 -5.59 1.94
N LEU A 86 5.49 -4.50 2.15
CA LEU A 86 6.51 -4.00 1.23
C LEU A 86 7.87 -3.93 1.90
N TYR A 87 8.92 -3.96 1.08
CA TYR A 87 10.29 -3.86 1.52
C TYR A 87 11.12 -3.04 0.56
N TYR A 88 12.05 -2.28 1.11
CA TYR A 88 13.12 -1.65 0.36
C TYR A 88 14.36 -2.54 0.39
N GLU A 89 14.99 -2.73 -0.77
CA GLU A 89 16.22 -3.49 -0.88
C GLU A 89 17.21 -2.83 -1.83
N LEU A 90 18.50 -3.03 -1.55
CA LEU A 90 19.56 -2.64 -2.46
C LEU A 90 19.87 -3.81 -3.39
N THR A 91 19.47 -3.68 -4.65
CA THR A 91 19.82 -4.65 -5.68
C THR A 91 21.09 -4.18 -6.40
N PHE A 92 22.15 -4.98 -6.32
CA PHE A 92 23.41 -4.68 -7.00
C PHE A 92 23.48 -5.39 -8.35
N ASN A 93 23.87 -4.65 -9.39
CA ASN A 93 24.26 -5.25 -10.65
C ASN A 93 25.59 -5.99 -10.45
N TYR A 94 25.54 -7.32 -10.35
CA TYR A 94 26.71 -8.17 -10.13
C TYR A 94 27.37 -8.65 -11.43
N ARG A 95 26.88 -8.24 -12.60
CA ARG A 95 27.28 -8.83 -13.87
C ARG A 95 28.70 -8.44 -14.27
N CYS A 96 29.44 -9.46 -14.68
CA CYS A 96 30.77 -9.38 -15.28
C CYS A 96 30.86 -10.43 -16.39
N LYS A 97 31.65 -10.18 -17.42
CA LYS A 97 32.16 -11.15 -18.38
C LYS A 97 33.42 -11.72 -17.77
N MET A 98 33.52 -13.03 -17.67
CA MET A 98 34.74 -13.70 -17.21
C MET A 98 35.39 -14.43 -18.38
N ASP A 99 36.71 -14.54 -18.35
CA ASP A 99 37.47 -15.38 -19.25
C ASP A 99 37.26 -16.81 -18.80
N GLU A 100 36.59 -17.59 -19.64
CA GLU A 100 36.24 -18.98 -19.33
C GLU A 100 37.45 -19.88 -19.13
N LYS A 101 38.64 -19.46 -19.59
CA LYS A 101 39.89 -20.22 -19.48
C LYS A 101 40.73 -19.81 -18.27
N THR A 102 40.75 -18.52 -17.93
CA THR A 102 41.61 -18.01 -16.85
C THR A 102 40.85 -17.69 -15.56
N GLY A 103 39.52 -17.56 -15.62
CA GLY A 103 38.67 -17.13 -14.51
C GLY A 103 38.78 -15.62 -14.21
N GLU A 104 39.52 -14.87 -15.02
CA GLU A 104 39.70 -13.42 -14.85
C GLU A 104 38.51 -12.63 -15.42
N ILE A 105 38.28 -11.41 -14.94
CA ILE A 105 37.13 -10.61 -15.33
C ILE A 105 37.46 -9.76 -16.57
N ILE A 106 36.74 -9.97 -17.67
CA ILE A 106 36.95 -9.35 -18.99
C ILE A 106 36.16 -8.04 -19.18
N GLU A 107 34.87 -7.94 -18.82
CA GLU A 107 34.02 -6.75 -19.10
C GLU A 107 32.85 -6.60 -18.09
N PRO A 108 32.45 -5.40 -17.65
CA PRO A 108 31.19 -5.20 -16.93
C PRO A 108 30.02 -5.13 -17.92
N VAL A 109 29.23 -6.20 -18.05
CA VAL A 109 28.26 -6.32 -19.17
C VAL A 109 26.87 -5.83 -18.79
N PHE A 110 26.43 -4.73 -19.38
CA PHE A 110 25.00 -4.40 -19.51
C PHE A 110 24.37 -5.28 -20.60
N PRO A 111 23.18 -5.88 -20.41
CA PRO A 111 22.47 -6.55 -21.50
C PRO A 111 22.07 -5.44 -22.47
N ASN A 112 22.56 -5.52 -23.71
CA ASN A 112 22.70 -4.41 -24.64
C ASN A 112 23.88 -3.48 -24.21
N PRO A 113 25.07 -3.56 -24.85
CA PRO A 113 26.07 -2.52 -24.64
C PRO A 113 25.39 -1.23 -25.06
N SER A 114 25.10 -0.38 -24.08
CA SER A 114 24.79 1.01 -24.39
C SER A 114 25.83 1.45 -25.41
N LYS A 115 25.44 2.12 -26.49
CA LYS A 115 26.36 2.66 -27.51
C LYS A 115 27.37 3.68 -26.93
N LEU A 116 27.41 3.81 -25.61
CA LEU A 116 28.29 4.62 -24.83
C LEU A 116 29.69 3.96 -24.76
N PRO A 117 30.75 4.76 -24.89
CA PRO A 117 32.12 4.29 -24.73
C PRO A 117 32.31 3.68 -23.33
N ARG A 118 33.19 2.66 -23.26
CA ARG A 118 33.60 2.06 -21.98
C ARG A 118 34.11 3.18 -21.07
N PRO A 119 33.61 3.33 -19.83
CA PRO A 119 34.18 4.31 -18.92
C PRO A 119 35.62 3.89 -18.61
N GLU A 120 36.57 4.71 -19.05
CA GLU A 120 37.99 4.55 -18.79
C GLU A 120 38.45 5.68 -17.87
N VAL A 121 39.19 5.33 -16.83
CA VAL A 121 39.85 6.31 -15.94
C VAL A 121 41.34 6.02 -16.05
N GLU A 122 42.12 7.02 -16.47
CA GLU A 122 43.59 6.90 -16.64
C GLU A 122 44.01 5.76 -17.58
N GLY A 123 43.25 5.53 -18.67
CA GLY A 123 43.55 4.48 -19.65
C GLY A 123 43.28 3.05 -19.16
N LYS A 124 42.60 2.89 -18.02
CA LYS A 124 42.14 1.60 -17.49
C LYS A 124 40.63 1.48 -17.59
N ILE A 125 40.16 0.31 -18.02
CA ILE A 125 38.74 -0.02 -18.02
C ILE A 125 38.23 0.03 -16.58
N LEU A 126 37.20 0.85 -16.32
CA LEU A 126 36.57 0.93 -15.01
C LEU A 126 35.82 -0.38 -14.73
N MET A 127 36.30 -1.11 -13.74
CA MET A 127 35.72 -2.38 -13.32
C MET A 127 34.53 -2.17 -12.38
N ASN A 128 33.44 -2.90 -12.59
CA ASN A 128 32.28 -2.86 -11.68
C ASN A 128 32.65 -3.50 -10.32
N PRO A 129 32.68 -2.76 -9.20
CA PRO A 129 33.08 -3.32 -7.91
C PRO A 129 32.09 -4.37 -7.39
N PHE A 130 30.82 -4.28 -7.78
CA PHE A 130 29.79 -5.24 -7.35
C PHE A 130 29.90 -6.60 -8.03
N CYS A 131 30.84 -6.79 -8.95
CA CYS A 131 31.27 -8.10 -9.42
C CYS A 131 31.87 -8.97 -8.32
N SER A 132 32.61 -8.36 -7.40
CA SER A 132 33.21 -9.08 -6.29
C SER A 132 32.13 -9.49 -5.29
N ARG A 133 31.98 -10.81 -5.09
CA ARG A 133 31.11 -11.36 -4.04
C ARG A 133 31.44 -10.77 -2.67
N ARG A 134 32.73 -10.61 -2.35
CA ARG A 134 33.19 -10.06 -1.06
C ARG A 134 32.75 -8.59 -0.88
N ILE A 135 32.73 -7.81 -1.95
CA ILE A 135 32.23 -6.42 -1.91
C ILE A 135 30.72 -6.42 -1.66
N ARG A 136 29.95 -7.27 -2.35
CA ARG A 136 28.50 -7.38 -2.11
C ARG A 136 28.19 -7.84 -0.68
N GLU A 137 28.96 -8.78 -0.14
CA GLU A 137 28.86 -9.20 1.26
C GLU A 137 29.18 -8.04 2.22
N ALA A 138 30.23 -7.26 1.94
CA ALA A 138 30.58 -6.07 2.72
C ALA A 138 29.45 -5.04 2.78
N MET A 139 28.64 -4.91 1.72
CA MET A 139 27.47 -4.02 1.70
C MET A 139 26.47 -4.35 2.81
N HIS A 140 26.33 -5.62 3.22
CA HIS A 140 25.45 -5.97 4.33
C HIS A 140 25.90 -5.39 5.66
N TYR A 141 27.21 -5.23 5.87
CA TYR A 141 27.79 -4.73 7.11
C TYR A 141 27.81 -3.21 7.20
N ILE A 142 27.99 -2.51 6.06
CA ILE A 142 28.10 -1.04 6.07
C ILE A 142 26.75 -0.33 6.02
N VAL A 143 25.71 -0.99 5.50
CA VAL A 143 24.35 -0.41 5.44
C VAL A 143 23.70 -0.53 6.80
N ASN A 144 23.68 0.58 7.53
CA ASN A 144 23.05 0.65 8.85
C ASN A 144 21.52 0.73 8.72
N ARG A 145 20.89 -0.45 8.70
CA ARG A 145 19.43 -0.60 8.56
C ARG A 145 18.67 -0.05 9.78
N GLU A 146 19.24 -0.18 10.97
CA GLU A 146 18.66 0.35 12.21
C GLU A 146 18.53 1.88 12.14
N MET A 147 19.60 2.55 11.69
CA MET A 147 19.57 4.01 11.50
C MET A 147 18.53 4.41 10.45
N ILE A 148 18.43 3.70 9.33
CA ILE A 148 17.43 3.98 8.30
C ILE A 148 16.02 3.83 8.88
N ALA A 149 15.72 2.71 9.54
CA ALA A 149 14.42 2.45 10.15
C ALA A 149 14.04 3.48 11.21
N THR A 150 14.98 3.82 12.10
CA THR A 150 14.71 4.69 13.25
C THR A 150 14.76 6.18 12.94
N GLN A 151 15.75 6.63 12.17
CA GLN A 151 16.01 8.05 11.94
C GLN A 151 15.39 8.57 10.65
N ILE A 152 15.38 7.77 9.57
CA ILE A 152 14.80 8.19 8.29
C ILE A 152 13.29 7.91 8.27
N PHE A 153 12.90 6.67 8.60
CA PHE A 153 11.48 6.27 8.63
C PHE A 153 10.79 6.52 9.97
N GLY A 154 11.47 7.10 10.96
CA GLY A 154 10.87 7.47 12.24
C GLY A 154 10.22 6.30 13.00
N GLY A 155 10.68 5.06 12.78
CA GLY A 155 10.10 3.85 13.36
C GLY A 155 8.93 3.23 12.59
N LEU A 156 8.61 3.74 11.39
CA LEU A 156 7.59 3.17 10.50
C LEU A 156 8.09 2.00 9.65
N ALA A 157 9.39 1.70 9.72
CA ALA A 157 10.02 0.58 9.04
C ALA A 157 10.77 -0.29 10.05
N GLU A 158 10.93 -1.57 9.71
CA GLU A 158 11.73 -2.52 10.48
C GLU A 158 12.93 -3.01 9.65
N PRO A 159 14.12 -3.17 10.25
CA PRO A 159 15.29 -3.75 9.60
C PRO A 159 15.02 -5.16 9.07
N ARG A 160 15.31 -5.37 7.78
CA ARG A 160 15.22 -6.67 7.13
C ARG A 160 16.60 -7.29 6.91
N TYR A 161 16.83 -8.46 7.50
CA TYR A 161 18.10 -9.18 7.44
C TYR A 161 18.07 -10.41 6.51
N THR A 162 16.88 -10.93 6.21
CA THR A 162 16.69 -12.10 5.34
C THR A 162 15.80 -11.74 4.15
N THR A 163 15.64 -12.66 3.21
CA THR A 163 14.76 -12.49 2.04
C THR A 163 13.28 -12.59 2.38
N ILE A 164 12.91 -12.94 3.61
CA ILE A 164 11.52 -13.00 4.07
C ILE A 164 11.26 -11.74 4.87
N THR A 165 10.14 -11.05 4.61
CA THR A 165 9.80 -9.87 5.41
C THR A 165 9.44 -10.29 6.84
N PRO A 166 9.84 -9.49 7.85
CA PRO A 166 9.26 -9.60 9.17
C PRO A 166 7.73 -9.46 9.05
N ASN A 167 6.96 -10.26 9.81
CA ASN A 167 5.49 -10.26 9.78
C ASN A 167 4.84 -10.61 8.43
N PHE A 168 5.48 -11.50 7.66
CA PHE A 168 4.83 -12.11 6.48
C PHE A 168 3.49 -12.75 6.89
N PRO A 169 2.43 -12.71 6.05
CA PRO A 169 1.12 -13.28 6.41
C PRO A 169 1.18 -14.72 6.91
N ASP A 170 2.12 -15.52 6.40
CA ASP A 170 2.34 -16.92 6.83
C ASP A 170 2.84 -17.06 8.28
N TYR A 171 3.32 -15.98 8.90
CA TYR A 171 3.74 -15.94 10.31
C TYR A 171 2.58 -15.62 11.27
N GLY A 172 1.44 -15.12 10.77
CA GLY A 172 0.24 -14.85 11.57
C GLY A 172 -0.56 -16.13 11.78
N ARG A 173 -0.38 -16.80 12.93
CA ARG A 173 -1.35 -17.75 13.46
C ARG A 173 -2.16 -17.10 14.57
#